data_AF-A0A200RAJ5-F1
#
_entry.id   AF-A0A200RAJ5-F1
#
_cell.length_a   1.000
_cell.length_b   1.000
_cell.length_c   1.000
_cell.angle_alpha   90.00
_cell.angle_beta   90.00
_cell.angle_gamma   90.00
#
_symmetry.space_group_name_H-M   'P 1'
#
loop_
_entity.id
_entity.type
_entity.pdbx_description
1 polymer ?
#
loop_
_entity_poly.entity_id
_entity_poly.type
_entity_poly.pdbx_seq_one_letter_code
_entity_poly.pdbx_strand_id
1 'polypeptide(L)'
;MADTETFAFQAEINQLLSLIINTFYSNKEIFLRELISNASDALDKIRFEGLTDKSKLDSQPELFIHIIPDKANNTLTIIDSGIGMTKSDLVNNLGTIARSGTKEFMEALAAGADVSMIGQFGVGFYSAYLVADKVIVTTKHNDDEQYVWESQAGGSFTVTRDTSGENLGRGTKITLILKDDQLEYLEERRLKDLVKKHSEFISYPISLWTEKTTEKEISDDEDEEEKKDEEGKVEDEVLGDKVEKVVVSERVVESPCVLVTGEYGWTANMERIMKAQALRDSSMAGYMSSKKTMEINPENAIMDELRKRADADKNDKSVKDLVLLLFETALLTSGFSLEDPTTFGNRIHRMLKLGLSIDEESGDAEEDADMPALEEADADAEGSKMEEVD
;
A
#
# COMPACT_ATOMS: atom_id res chain seq x y z
N MET A 1 10.32 -8.71 -31.21
CA MET A 1 10.14 -7.25 -31.29
C MET A 1 8.69 -7.01 -30.93
N ALA A 2 8.39 -6.13 -29.98
CA ALA A 2 7.01 -5.79 -29.69
C ALA A 2 6.39 -5.11 -30.93
N ASP A 3 5.16 -5.47 -31.29
CA ASP A 3 4.44 -4.83 -32.38
C ASP A 3 4.07 -3.39 -31.97
N THR A 4 4.82 -2.42 -32.48
CA THR A 4 4.58 -0.99 -32.33
C THR A 4 3.86 -0.46 -33.57
N GLU A 5 2.72 0.20 -33.36
CA GLU A 5 1.94 0.85 -34.40
C GLU A 5 1.91 2.37 -34.16
N THR A 6 2.12 3.15 -35.22
CA THR A 6 2.08 4.62 -35.17
C THR A 6 0.80 5.13 -35.83
N PHE A 7 0.12 6.04 -35.14
CA PHE A 7 -1.11 6.67 -35.58
C PHE A 7 -0.95 8.19 -35.58
N ALA A 8 -1.66 8.88 -36.48
CA ALA A 8 -1.73 10.33 -36.48
C ALA A 8 -2.96 10.79 -35.69
N PHE A 9 -2.82 11.89 -34.93
CA PHE A 9 -3.97 12.56 -34.34
C PHE A 9 -4.86 13.15 -35.44
N GLN A 10 -6.16 13.20 -35.16
CA GLN A 10 -7.08 13.96 -36.00
C GLN A 10 -6.78 15.47 -35.92
N ALA A 11 -7.15 16.20 -36.97
CA ALA A 11 -6.85 17.63 -37.09
C ALA A 11 -7.46 18.45 -35.94
N GLU A 12 -8.66 18.10 -35.47
CA GLU A 12 -9.30 18.79 -34.34
C GLU A 12 -8.51 18.63 -33.03
N ILE A 13 -7.90 17.46 -32.79
CA ILE A 13 -7.09 17.19 -31.59
C ILE A 13 -5.79 18.00 -31.64
N ASN A 14 -5.16 18.12 -32.80
CA ASN A 14 -3.97 18.96 -32.96
C ASN A 14 -4.26 20.44 -32.70
N GLN A 15 -5.43 20.93 -33.14
CA GLN A 15 -5.88 22.28 -32.83
C GLN A 15 -6.15 22.45 -31.33
N LEU A 16 -6.82 21.49 -30.69
CA LEU A 16 -7.06 21.48 -29.26
C LEU A 16 -5.75 21.49 -28.46
N LEU A 17 -4.81 20.61 -28.77
CA LEU A 17 -3.51 20.56 -28.11
C LEU A 17 -2.78 21.90 -28.22
N SER A 18 -2.75 22.49 -29.40
CA SER A 18 -2.15 23.81 -29.61
C SER A 18 -2.87 24.90 -28.81
N LEU A 19 -4.20 24.87 -28.71
CA LEU A 19 -5.00 25.82 -27.95
C LEU A 19 -4.78 25.65 -26.44
N ILE A 20 -4.80 24.40 -25.94
CA ILE A 20 -4.56 24.06 -24.53
C ILE A 20 -3.17 24.57 -24.11
N ILE A 21 -2.13 24.32 -24.93
CA ILE A 21 -0.77 24.74 -24.60
C ILE A 21 -0.63 26.27 -24.61
N ASN A 22 -1.26 26.97 -25.56
CA ASN A 22 -1.07 28.42 -25.75
C ASN A 22 -2.00 29.29 -24.90
N THR A 23 -3.17 28.81 -24.51
CA THR A 23 -4.20 29.63 -23.83
C THR A 23 -4.19 29.45 -22.29
N PHE A 24 -3.64 28.36 -21.76
CA PHE A 24 -3.86 27.92 -20.37
C PHE A 24 -2.60 28.09 -19.49
N TYR A 25 -1.93 29.24 -19.57
CA TYR A 25 -0.70 29.50 -18.81
C TYR A 25 -0.93 29.70 -17.30
N SER A 26 -2.15 30.10 -16.90
CA SER A 26 -2.42 30.61 -15.55
C SER A 26 -2.81 29.54 -14.51
N ASN A 27 -3.40 28.43 -14.94
CA ASN A 27 -3.99 27.45 -14.03
C ASN A 27 -3.65 26.01 -14.43
N LYS A 28 -2.35 25.71 -14.41
CA LYS A 28 -1.81 24.42 -14.90
C LYS A 28 -2.18 23.25 -13.97
N GLU A 29 -2.46 23.49 -12.68
CA GLU A 29 -2.79 22.46 -11.68
C GLU A 29 -4.04 21.62 -12.01
N ILE A 30 -4.89 22.12 -12.91
CA ILE A 30 -6.12 21.45 -13.35
C ILE A 30 -5.87 20.03 -13.89
N PHE A 31 -4.66 19.76 -14.41
CA PHE A 31 -4.34 18.45 -14.96
C PHE A 31 -4.56 17.32 -13.94
N LEU A 32 -4.18 17.55 -12.68
CA LEU A 32 -4.27 16.52 -11.66
C LEU A 32 -5.73 16.22 -11.30
N ARG A 33 -6.58 17.25 -11.26
CA ARG A 33 -8.02 17.10 -11.08
C ARG A 33 -8.63 16.23 -12.18
N GLU A 34 -8.30 16.52 -13.44
CA GLU A 34 -8.84 15.79 -14.58
C GLU A 34 -8.39 14.32 -14.59
N LEU A 35 -7.12 14.06 -14.27
CA LEU A 35 -6.59 12.70 -14.23
C LEU A 35 -7.17 11.88 -13.06
N ILE A 36 -7.34 12.48 -11.88
CA ILE A 36 -8.00 11.84 -10.74
C ILE A 36 -9.48 11.57 -11.06
N SER A 37 -10.17 12.50 -11.72
CA SER A 37 -11.56 12.29 -12.15
C SER A 37 -11.68 11.13 -13.12
N ASN A 38 -10.81 11.05 -14.14
CA ASN A 38 -10.79 9.94 -15.09
C ASN A 38 -10.53 8.58 -14.41
N ALA A 39 -9.62 8.56 -13.43
CA ALA A 39 -9.35 7.37 -12.62
C ALA A 39 -10.59 6.96 -11.79
N SER A 40 -11.29 7.92 -11.18
CA SER A 40 -12.53 7.65 -10.45
C SER A 40 -13.63 7.10 -11.36
N ASP A 41 -13.81 7.68 -12.55
CA ASP A 41 -14.80 7.20 -13.53
C ASP A 41 -14.46 5.78 -14.01
N ALA A 42 -13.17 5.45 -14.16
CA ALA A 42 -12.72 4.11 -14.51
C ALA A 42 -13.01 3.09 -13.39
N LEU A 43 -12.86 3.51 -12.13
CA LEU A 43 -13.20 2.69 -10.95
C LEU A 43 -14.72 2.49 -10.82
N ASP A 44 -15.52 3.52 -11.07
CA ASP A 44 -16.99 3.41 -11.07
C ASP A 44 -17.49 2.43 -12.14
N LYS A 45 -16.91 2.48 -13.35
CA LYS A 45 -17.25 1.54 -14.43
C LYS A 45 -16.98 0.09 -14.05
N ILE A 46 -15.78 -0.23 -13.57
CA ILE A 46 -15.47 -1.63 -13.19
C ILE A 46 -16.28 -2.07 -11.97
N ARG A 47 -16.52 -1.17 -11.02
CA ARG A 47 -17.35 -1.46 -9.85
C ARG A 47 -18.78 -1.81 -10.28
N PHE A 48 -19.35 -1.04 -11.23
CA PHE A 48 -20.68 -1.31 -11.77
C PHE A 48 -20.75 -2.67 -12.48
N GLU A 49 -19.76 -3.01 -13.31
CA GLU A 49 -19.67 -4.34 -13.91
C GLU A 49 -19.54 -5.45 -12.86
N GLY A 50 -18.74 -5.20 -11.81
CA GLY A 50 -18.57 -6.10 -10.67
C GLY A 50 -19.84 -6.36 -9.85
N LEU A 51 -20.84 -5.46 -9.90
CA LEU A 51 -22.15 -5.71 -9.30
C LEU A 51 -22.93 -6.80 -10.05
N THR A 52 -22.71 -6.90 -11.37
CA THR A 52 -23.37 -7.91 -12.22
C THR A 52 -22.55 -9.20 -12.34
N ASP A 53 -21.22 -9.09 -12.38
CA ASP A 53 -20.29 -10.21 -12.52
C ASP A 53 -19.04 -9.98 -11.66
N LYS A 54 -18.99 -10.66 -10.51
CA LYS A 54 -17.87 -10.53 -9.56
C LYS A 54 -16.52 -10.96 -10.14
N SER A 55 -16.51 -11.85 -11.13
CA SER A 55 -15.26 -12.35 -11.74
C SER A 55 -14.47 -11.25 -12.45
N LYS A 56 -15.14 -10.15 -12.83
CA LYS A 56 -14.50 -8.96 -13.41
C LYS A 56 -13.48 -8.31 -12.46
N LEU A 57 -13.56 -8.58 -11.16
CA LEU A 57 -12.61 -8.07 -10.16
C LEU A 57 -11.46 -9.02 -9.85
N ASP A 58 -11.49 -10.28 -10.30
CA ASP A 58 -10.52 -11.32 -9.89
C ASP A 58 -9.06 -10.96 -10.24
N SER A 59 -8.86 -10.25 -11.35
CA SER A 59 -7.54 -9.79 -11.80
C SER A 59 -6.92 -8.71 -10.91
N GLN A 60 -7.74 -7.96 -10.17
CA GLN A 60 -7.34 -6.91 -9.23
C GLN A 60 -8.52 -6.58 -8.29
N PRO A 61 -8.62 -7.20 -7.11
CA PRO A 61 -9.77 -7.00 -6.23
C PRO A 61 -9.87 -5.61 -5.60
N GLU A 62 -8.74 -4.91 -5.47
CA GLU A 62 -8.68 -3.61 -4.79
C GLU A 62 -9.01 -2.47 -5.75
N LEU A 63 -9.81 -1.51 -5.27
CA LEU A 63 -10.18 -0.28 -5.99
C LEU A 63 -9.41 0.90 -5.40
N PHE A 64 -8.45 1.45 -6.15
CA PHE A 64 -7.55 2.50 -5.65
C PHE A 64 -7.09 3.46 -6.75
N ILE A 65 -6.58 4.61 -6.30
CA ILE A 65 -5.78 5.54 -7.09
C ILE A 65 -4.45 5.77 -6.35
N HIS A 66 -3.33 5.62 -7.04
CA HIS A 66 -1.99 5.87 -6.51
C HIS A 66 -1.30 6.95 -7.31
N ILE A 67 -0.67 7.90 -6.63
CA ILE A 67 0.07 9.01 -7.22
C ILE A 67 1.51 8.88 -6.76
N ILE A 68 2.44 8.77 -7.72
CA ILE A 68 3.86 8.48 -7.47
C ILE A 68 4.69 9.57 -8.15
N PRO A 69 5.19 10.56 -7.39
CA PRO A 69 6.21 11.46 -7.88
C PRO A 69 7.59 10.79 -7.89
N ASP A 70 8.36 11.01 -8.95
CA ASP A 70 9.74 10.55 -9.08
C ASP A 70 10.61 11.73 -9.54
N LYS A 71 11.36 12.28 -8.57
CA LYS A 71 12.27 13.42 -8.78
C LYS A 71 13.52 13.05 -9.57
N ALA A 72 13.95 11.79 -9.54
CA ALA A 72 15.16 11.36 -10.24
C ALA A 72 14.93 11.27 -11.76
N ASN A 73 13.74 10.81 -12.16
CA ASN A 73 13.38 10.66 -13.56
C ASN A 73 12.51 11.81 -14.11
N ASN A 74 12.23 12.84 -13.30
CA ASN A 74 11.32 13.94 -13.61
C ASN A 74 9.92 13.45 -14.07
N THR A 75 9.40 12.43 -13.40
CA THR A 75 8.09 11.85 -13.75
C THR A 75 7.08 11.93 -12.64
N LEU A 76 5.81 12.17 -13.02
CA LEU A 76 4.67 12.02 -12.13
C LEU A 76 3.77 10.91 -12.68
N THR A 77 3.55 9.87 -11.90
CA THR A 77 2.75 8.71 -12.30
C THR A 77 1.44 8.65 -11.52
N ILE A 78 0.33 8.44 -12.23
CA ILE A 78 -1.00 8.20 -11.65
C ILE A 78 -1.43 6.79 -12.06
N ILE A 79 -1.76 5.94 -11.10
CA ILE A 79 -2.17 4.55 -11.31
C ILE A 79 -3.56 4.36 -10.72
N ASP A 80 -4.49 3.81 -11.50
CA ASP A 80 -5.78 3.35 -11.02
C ASP A 80 -5.97 1.87 -11.31
N SER A 81 -6.79 1.20 -10.49
CA SER A 81 -7.22 -0.18 -10.70
C SER A 81 -8.61 -0.30 -11.34
N GLY A 82 -8.99 0.71 -12.13
CA GLY A 82 -10.28 0.80 -12.82
C GLY A 82 -10.44 -0.23 -13.95
N ILE A 83 -11.37 0.04 -14.86
CA ILE A 83 -11.72 -0.89 -15.95
C ILE A 83 -10.57 -1.10 -16.96
N GLY A 84 -9.68 -0.11 -17.12
CA GLY A 84 -8.65 -0.11 -18.16
C GLY A 84 -9.22 0.19 -19.55
N MET A 85 -8.39 0.06 -20.59
CA MET A 85 -8.76 0.31 -21.98
C MET A 85 -8.24 -0.82 -22.88
N THR A 86 -9.04 -1.26 -23.85
CA THR A 86 -8.56 -2.14 -24.92
C THR A 86 -7.67 -1.36 -25.90
N LYS A 87 -6.96 -2.06 -26.80
CA LYS A 87 -6.22 -1.41 -27.89
C LYS A 87 -7.13 -0.50 -28.73
N SER A 88 -8.37 -0.95 -29.00
CA SER A 88 -9.34 -0.15 -29.74
C SER A 88 -9.74 1.09 -28.95
N ASP A 89 -9.92 0.99 -27.63
CA ASP A 89 -10.25 2.13 -26.78
C ASP A 89 -9.11 3.15 -26.73
N LEU A 90 -7.84 2.72 -26.71
CA LEU A 90 -6.70 3.63 -26.77
C LEU A 90 -6.70 4.46 -28.06
N VAL A 91 -6.87 3.81 -29.21
CA VAL A 91 -6.89 4.49 -30.52
C VAL A 91 -8.12 5.39 -30.66
N ASN A 92 -9.26 4.91 -30.17
CA ASN A 92 -10.51 5.63 -30.28
C ASN A 92 -10.59 6.77 -29.27
N ASN A 93 -10.47 6.52 -27.96
CA ASN A 93 -10.68 7.52 -26.91
C ASN A 93 -9.55 8.56 -26.87
N LEU A 94 -8.29 8.12 -26.93
CA LEU A 94 -7.13 9.02 -26.84
C LEU A 94 -6.67 9.54 -28.22
N GLY A 95 -7.11 8.93 -29.31
CA GLY A 95 -6.71 9.30 -30.68
C GLY A 95 -7.80 9.92 -31.55
N THR A 96 -9.09 9.73 -31.25
CA THR A 96 -10.19 9.95 -32.22
C THR A 96 -11.50 10.54 -31.66
N ILE A 97 -11.99 10.10 -30.50
CA ILE A 97 -13.38 10.27 -30.02
C ILE A 97 -13.63 11.61 -29.34
N ALA A 98 -12.57 12.39 -29.10
CA ALA A 98 -12.76 13.76 -28.65
C ALA A 98 -13.50 14.63 -29.70
N ARG A 99 -13.96 14.12 -30.85
CA ARG A 99 -14.62 14.86 -31.92
C ARG A 99 -15.85 15.69 -31.51
N SER A 100 -16.76 15.17 -30.68
CA SER A 100 -17.91 15.98 -30.21
C SER A 100 -17.50 16.92 -29.08
N GLY A 101 -16.81 16.38 -28.09
CA GLY A 101 -16.37 17.13 -26.91
C GLY A 101 -15.38 18.26 -27.22
N THR A 102 -14.40 18.02 -28.09
CA THR A 102 -13.41 19.01 -28.55
C THR A 102 -14.08 20.13 -29.32
N LYS A 103 -15.04 19.80 -30.19
CA LYS A 103 -15.77 20.80 -30.96
C LYS A 103 -16.65 21.66 -30.04
N GLU A 104 -17.42 21.02 -29.16
CA GLU A 104 -18.26 21.71 -28.17
C GLU A 104 -17.42 22.57 -27.22
N PHE A 105 -16.25 22.08 -26.80
CA PHE A 105 -15.32 22.85 -25.98
C PHE A 105 -14.75 24.06 -26.72
N MET A 106 -14.32 23.90 -27.99
CA MET A 106 -13.84 25.02 -28.79
C MET A 106 -14.92 26.09 -29.00
N GLU A 107 -16.16 25.66 -29.25
CA GLU A 107 -17.32 26.57 -29.38
C GLU A 107 -17.63 27.28 -28.04
N ALA A 108 -17.61 26.55 -26.93
CA ALA A 108 -17.83 27.11 -25.59
C ALA A 108 -16.72 28.10 -25.20
N LEU A 109 -15.46 27.79 -25.51
CA LEU A 109 -14.33 28.68 -25.24
C LEU A 109 -14.42 29.96 -26.07
N ALA A 110 -14.79 29.85 -27.35
CA ALA A 110 -15.05 31.01 -28.21
C ALA A 110 -16.21 31.87 -27.70
N ALA A 111 -17.18 31.25 -27.00
CA ALA A 111 -18.29 31.91 -26.32
C ALA A 111 -17.95 32.48 -24.93
N GLY A 112 -16.70 32.33 -24.46
CA GLY A 112 -16.24 32.87 -23.18
C GLY A 112 -16.55 32.00 -21.96
N ALA A 113 -16.80 30.69 -22.16
CA ALA A 113 -17.00 29.74 -21.07
C ALA A 113 -15.74 29.60 -20.20
N ASP A 114 -15.95 29.28 -18.92
CA ASP A 114 -14.84 29.00 -18.01
C ASP A 114 -14.12 27.70 -18.43
N VAL A 115 -12.83 27.86 -18.65
CA VAL A 115 -11.79 26.86 -18.88
C VAL A 115 -11.86 25.71 -17.88
N SER A 116 -12.26 25.98 -16.64
CA SER A 116 -12.40 24.98 -15.59
C SER A 116 -13.44 23.89 -15.90
N MET A 117 -14.25 24.04 -16.96
CA MET A 117 -15.25 23.06 -17.39
C MET A 117 -14.75 22.01 -18.40
N ILE A 118 -13.44 21.94 -18.68
CA ILE A 118 -12.86 21.03 -19.69
C ILE A 118 -13.25 19.55 -19.51
N GLY A 119 -13.44 19.10 -18.26
CA GLY A 119 -13.87 17.73 -17.95
C GLY A 119 -15.29 17.39 -18.45
N GLN A 120 -16.19 18.38 -18.55
CA GLN A 120 -17.56 18.17 -19.06
C GLN A 120 -17.60 17.79 -20.54
N PHE A 121 -16.53 18.13 -21.26
CA PHE A 121 -16.40 17.93 -22.69
C PHE A 121 -15.50 16.74 -23.04
N GLY A 122 -15.11 15.91 -22.06
CA GLY A 122 -14.31 14.70 -22.33
C GLY A 122 -12.91 14.96 -22.92
N VAL A 123 -12.39 16.18 -22.78
CA VAL A 123 -11.06 16.59 -23.24
C VAL A 123 -10.06 16.75 -22.09
N GLY A 124 -10.46 16.41 -20.87
CA GLY A 124 -9.67 16.54 -19.65
C GLY A 124 -8.30 15.84 -19.71
N PHE A 125 -8.19 14.69 -20.38
CA PHE A 125 -6.91 13.97 -20.54
C PHE A 125 -5.79 14.85 -21.14
N TYR A 126 -6.12 15.70 -22.12
CA TYR A 126 -5.12 16.51 -22.82
C TYR A 126 -4.55 17.66 -21.96
N SER A 127 -5.16 17.96 -20.82
CA SER A 127 -4.59 18.88 -19.83
C SER A 127 -3.24 18.39 -19.28
N ALA A 128 -2.93 17.10 -19.39
CA ALA A 128 -1.61 16.55 -19.06
C ALA A 128 -0.46 17.25 -19.81
N TYR A 129 -0.68 17.67 -21.06
CA TYR A 129 0.31 18.39 -21.86
C TYR A 129 0.56 19.84 -21.43
N LEU A 130 -0.21 20.37 -20.46
CA LEU A 130 0.13 21.63 -19.81
C LEU A 130 1.44 21.50 -19.05
N VAL A 131 1.65 20.36 -18.39
CA VAL A 131 2.77 20.12 -17.48
C VAL A 131 3.81 19.12 -18.00
N ALA A 132 3.45 18.29 -18.97
CA ALA A 132 4.32 17.22 -19.50
C ALA A 132 4.72 17.44 -20.95
N ASP A 133 5.95 17.06 -21.31
CA ASP A 133 6.45 17.01 -22.68
C ASP A 133 6.11 15.68 -23.38
N LYS A 134 6.01 14.60 -22.59
CA LYS A 134 5.64 13.28 -23.06
C LYS A 134 4.69 12.62 -22.07
N VAL A 135 3.64 12.02 -22.59
CA VAL A 135 2.65 11.25 -21.82
C VAL A 135 2.74 9.80 -22.26
N ILE A 136 2.87 8.90 -21.29
CA ILE A 136 2.92 7.46 -21.47
C ILE A 136 1.73 6.87 -20.71
N VAL A 137 0.88 6.12 -21.38
CA VAL A 137 -0.28 5.45 -20.80
C VAL A 137 -0.11 3.95 -20.95
N THR A 138 0.13 3.25 -19.85
CA THR A 138 0.08 1.78 -19.81
C THR A 138 -1.28 1.37 -19.30
N THR A 139 -1.98 0.47 -19.98
CA THR A 139 -3.33 0.06 -19.57
C THR A 139 -3.57 -1.41 -19.82
N LYS A 140 -4.35 -2.03 -18.94
CA LYS A 140 -4.78 -3.42 -19.03
C LYS A 140 -6.27 -3.51 -18.78
N HIS A 141 -7.02 -3.85 -19.83
CA HIS A 141 -8.44 -4.20 -19.74
C HIS A 141 -8.60 -5.71 -19.57
N ASN A 142 -9.67 -6.19 -18.91
CA ASN A 142 -9.88 -7.63 -18.71
C ASN A 142 -10.00 -8.41 -20.03
N ASP A 143 -10.67 -7.82 -21.02
CA ASP A 143 -10.96 -8.44 -22.31
C ASP A 143 -9.84 -8.25 -23.36
N ASP A 144 -8.68 -7.71 -22.97
CA ASP A 144 -7.56 -7.46 -23.88
C ASP A 144 -6.19 -7.60 -23.17
N GLU A 145 -5.11 -7.52 -23.94
CA GLU A 145 -3.74 -7.54 -23.43
C GLU A 145 -3.31 -6.17 -22.87
N GLN A 146 -2.12 -6.10 -22.25
CA GLN A 146 -1.57 -4.84 -21.78
C GLN A 146 -0.94 -4.08 -22.96
N TYR A 147 -1.24 -2.78 -23.05
CA TYR A 147 -0.69 -1.91 -24.09
C TYR A 147 -0.08 -0.65 -23.48
N VAL A 148 0.94 -0.14 -24.17
CA VAL A 148 1.56 1.16 -23.89
C VAL A 148 1.22 2.10 -25.05
N TRP A 149 0.58 3.20 -24.71
CA TRP A 149 0.36 4.34 -25.59
C TRP A 149 1.35 5.45 -25.24
N GLU A 150 1.99 6.06 -26.24
CA GLU A 150 2.94 7.16 -26.01
C GLU A 150 2.69 8.31 -26.98
N SER A 151 2.80 9.55 -26.49
CA SER A 151 2.78 10.73 -27.35
C SER A 151 3.47 11.94 -26.72
N GLN A 152 4.00 12.80 -27.58
CA GLN A 152 4.68 14.06 -27.25
C GLN A 152 3.87 15.28 -27.72
N ALA A 153 2.54 15.15 -27.90
CA ALA A 153 1.67 16.15 -28.52
C ALA A 153 2.07 16.57 -29.96
N GLY A 154 3.03 15.88 -30.60
CA GLY A 154 3.60 16.21 -31.91
C GLY A 154 2.81 15.67 -33.11
N GLY A 155 1.47 15.65 -33.05
CA GLY A 155 0.64 15.22 -34.18
C GLY A 155 0.47 13.71 -34.38
N SER A 156 1.16 12.89 -33.59
CA SER A 156 1.07 11.43 -33.64
C SER A 156 1.22 10.79 -32.27
N PHE A 157 0.84 9.53 -32.18
CA PHE A 157 1.01 8.68 -31.02
C PHE A 157 1.36 7.26 -31.45
N THR A 158 1.98 6.50 -30.56
CA THR A 158 2.32 5.09 -30.79
C THR A 158 1.55 4.21 -29.83
N VAL A 159 1.14 3.03 -30.28
CA VAL A 159 0.57 1.97 -29.45
C VAL A 159 1.43 0.73 -29.60
N THR A 160 1.96 0.23 -28.49
CA THR A 160 2.82 -0.95 -28.45
C THR A 160 2.25 -1.96 -27.48
N ARG A 161 2.23 -3.24 -27.86
CA ARG A 161 1.88 -4.30 -26.92
C ARG A 161 2.95 -4.42 -25.83
N ASP A 162 2.54 -4.38 -24.57
CA ASP A 162 3.46 -4.57 -23.44
C ASP A 162 3.72 -6.05 -23.20
N THR A 163 4.99 -6.45 -23.24
CA THR A 163 5.43 -7.84 -23.06
C THR A 163 6.51 -7.99 -22.00
N SER A 164 7.02 -6.88 -21.47
CA SER A 164 8.16 -6.85 -20.55
C SER A 164 7.97 -5.90 -19.37
N GLY A 165 6.96 -5.03 -19.42
CA GLY A 165 6.60 -4.16 -18.32
C GLY A 165 5.92 -4.90 -17.18
N GLU A 166 5.85 -4.22 -16.03
CA GLU A 166 5.09 -4.68 -14.88
C GLU A 166 3.61 -4.89 -15.24
N ASN A 167 3.08 -6.05 -14.90
CA ASN A 167 1.69 -6.39 -15.17
C ASN A 167 0.79 -5.66 -14.18
N LEU A 168 -0.12 -4.82 -14.69
CA LEU A 168 -1.07 -4.07 -13.88
C LEU A 168 -2.18 -4.96 -13.30
N GLY A 169 -2.39 -6.16 -13.84
CA GLY A 169 -3.56 -7.01 -13.57
C GLY A 169 -4.81 -6.45 -14.26
N ARG A 170 -5.22 -5.25 -13.85
CA ARG A 170 -6.28 -4.43 -14.45
C ARG A 170 -6.13 -2.97 -14.06
N GLY A 171 -6.41 -2.05 -14.98
CA GLY A 171 -6.44 -0.61 -14.72
C GLY A 171 -5.58 0.19 -15.69
N THR A 172 -5.21 1.41 -15.28
CA THR A 172 -4.41 2.33 -16.12
C THR A 172 -3.33 3.01 -15.29
N LYS A 173 -2.13 3.11 -15.87
CA LYS A 173 -0.97 3.85 -15.37
C LYS A 173 -0.63 4.96 -16.36
N ILE A 174 -0.78 6.21 -15.93
CA ILE A 174 -0.45 7.41 -16.70
C ILE A 174 0.85 7.99 -16.12
N THR A 175 1.94 7.90 -16.88
CA THR A 175 3.23 8.48 -16.54
C THR A 175 3.44 9.76 -17.34
N LEU A 176 3.58 10.87 -16.63
CA LEU A 176 3.85 12.19 -17.16
C LEU A 176 5.35 12.47 -17.05
N ILE A 177 6.02 12.66 -18.19
CA ILE A 177 7.40 13.19 -18.21
C ILE A 177 7.26 14.71 -18.17
N LEU A 178 7.53 15.29 -17.00
CA LEU A 178 7.28 16.70 -16.72
C LEU A 178 8.29 17.60 -17.43
N LYS A 179 7.83 18.80 -17.78
CA LYS A 179 8.67 19.88 -18.27
C LYS A 179 9.60 20.39 -17.17
N ASP A 180 10.77 20.89 -17.53
CA ASP A 180 11.75 21.44 -16.60
C ASP A 180 11.19 22.59 -15.75
N ASP A 181 10.24 23.37 -16.29
CA ASP A 181 9.59 24.48 -15.58
C ASP A 181 8.37 24.05 -14.73
N GLN A 182 8.08 22.75 -14.69
CA GLN A 182 6.89 22.17 -14.02
C GLN A 182 7.26 21.13 -12.94
N LEU A 183 8.54 21.04 -12.56
CA LEU A 183 9.03 20.12 -11.52
C LEU A 183 8.45 20.41 -10.12
N GLU A 184 7.83 21.57 -9.93
CA GLU A 184 7.08 21.91 -8.71
C GLU A 184 5.96 20.89 -8.39
N TYR A 185 5.43 20.18 -9.39
CA TYR A 185 4.44 19.10 -9.20
C TYR A 185 5.05 17.77 -8.73
N LEU A 186 6.36 17.70 -8.49
CA LEU A 186 7.00 16.57 -7.81
C LEU A 186 7.23 16.86 -6.32
N GLU A 187 6.94 18.08 -5.87
CA GLU A 187 7.07 18.45 -4.47
C GLU A 187 5.91 17.90 -3.64
N GLU A 188 6.25 17.11 -2.62
CA GLU A 188 5.29 16.40 -1.77
C GLU A 188 4.21 17.32 -1.21
N ARG A 189 4.60 18.46 -0.63
CA ARG A 189 3.65 19.41 -0.04
C ARG A 189 2.64 19.90 -1.07
N ARG A 190 3.13 20.26 -2.27
CA ARG A 190 2.28 20.77 -3.34
C ARG A 190 1.31 19.69 -3.83
N LEU A 191 1.80 18.47 -4.07
CA LEU A 191 0.94 17.36 -4.47
C LEU A 191 -0.11 17.04 -3.41
N LYS A 192 0.25 17.00 -2.13
CA LYS A 192 -0.70 16.79 -1.02
C LYS A 192 -1.82 17.84 -1.03
N ASP A 193 -1.47 19.11 -1.20
CA ASP A 193 -2.44 20.20 -1.24
C ASP A 193 -3.36 20.10 -2.46
N LEU A 194 -2.80 19.78 -3.63
CA LEU A 194 -3.57 19.62 -4.87
C LEU A 194 -4.49 18.41 -4.84
N VAL A 195 -4.01 17.27 -4.36
CA VAL A 195 -4.83 16.06 -4.21
C VAL A 195 -5.98 16.37 -3.27
N LYS A 196 -5.73 16.91 -2.07
CA LYS A 196 -6.80 17.28 -1.13
C LYS A 196 -7.81 18.24 -1.72
N LYS A 197 -7.36 19.25 -2.45
CA LYS A 197 -8.23 20.26 -3.10
C LYS A 197 -9.14 19.66 -4.16
N HIS A 198 -8.67 18.65 -4.89
CA HIS A 198 -9.37 18.11 -6.05
C HIS A 198 -10.05 16.76 -5.80
N SER A 199 -9.73 16.08 -4.70
CA SER A 199 -10.25 14.75 -4.38
C SER A 199 -11.34 14.73 -3.32
N GLU A 200 -11.83 15.88 -2.84
CA GLU A 200 -12.79 15.96 -1.73
C GLU A 200 -14.08 15.14 -1.98
N PHE A 201 -14.48 14.98 -3.24
CA PHE A 201 -15.69 14.26 -3.64
C PHE A 201 -15.42 12.87 -4.26
N ILE A 202 -14.17 12.41 -4.26
CA ILE A 202 -13.80 11.11 -4.83
C ILE A 202 -14.02 10.03 -3.78
N SER A 203 -14.82 9.01 -4.14
CA SER A 203 -15.24 7.95 -3.21
C SER A 203 -14.22 6.80 -3.07
N TYR A 204 -13.05 6.92 -3.71
CA TYR A 204 -12.02 5.89 -3.78
C TYR A 204 -10.76 6.31 -3.02
N PRO A 205 -10.02 5.36 -2.41
CA PRO A 205 -8.80 5.67 -1.69
C PRO A 205 -7.72 6.19 -2.64
N ILE A 206 -7.18 7.37 -2.33
CA ILE A 206 -6.06 7.98 -3.05
C ILE A 206 -4.83 7.94 -2.16
N SER A 207 -3.79 7.25 -2.62
CA SER A 207 -2.49 7.17 -1.94
C SER A 207 -1.46 8.02 -2.68
N LEU A 208 -0.65 8.78 -1.94
CA LEU A 208 0.49 9.52 -2.46
C LEU A 208 1.77 8.86 -1.96
N TRP A 209 2.64 8.45 -2.88
CA TRP A 209 3.96 7.96 -2.54
C TRP A 209 4.82 9.13 -2.05
N THR A 210 5.45 8.96 -0.89
CA THR A 210 6.32 9.97 -0.27
C THR A 210 7.64 9.33 0.08
N GLU A 211 8.74 9.91 -0.40
CA GLU A 211 10.07 9.54 0.07
C GLU A 211 10.26 10.12 1.47
N LYS A 212 10.30 9.27 2.50
CA LYS A 212 10.81 9.67 3.81
C LYS A 212 12.32 9.50 3.77
N THR A 213 13.04 10.59 3.49
CA THR A 213 14.50 10.62 3.65
C THR A 213 14.82 10.77 5.13
N THR A 214 15.24 9.70 5.78
CA THR A 214 16.02 9.79 7.01
C THR A 214 17.44 10.20 6.60
N GLU A 215 17.87 11.41 6.97
CA GLU A 215 19.26 11.82 6.80
C GLU A 215 20.16 10.91 7.65
N LYS A 216 20.83 9.95 7.01
CA LYS A 216 22.00 9.28 7.58
C LYS A 216 23.17 10.26 7.51
N GLU A 217 23.55 10.86 8.64
CA GLU A 217 24.91 11.35 8.79
C GLU A 217 25.82 10.12 8.72
N ILE A 218 26.60 10.01 7.64
CA ILE A 218 27.66 9.00 7.53
C ILE A 218 28.77 9.45 8.49
N SER A 219 28.70 8.96 9.72
CA SER A 219 29.83 8.90 10.65
C SER A 219 30.67 7.69 10.28
N ASP A 220 31.99 7.86 10.14
CA ASP A 220 32.94 6.89 9.60
C ASP A 220 32.75 5.43 10.10
N ASP A 221 32.62 4.52 9.11
CA ASP A 221 32.18 3.12 9.13
C ASP A 221 33.19 2.07 9.68
N GLU A 222 33.83 2.26 10.83
CA GLU A 222 34.64 1.16 11.42
C GLU A 222 34.29 0.82 12.88
N ASP A 223 33.68 1.73 13.65
CA ASP A 223 33.31 1.48 15.05
C ASP A 223 31.81 1.08 15.24
N GLU A 224 30.97 1.16 14.20
CA GLU A 224 29.53 0.86 14.30
C GLU A 224 29.16 -0.62 14.06
N GLU A 225 29.97 -1.38 13.31
CA GLU A 225 29.70 -2.82 13.11
C GLU A 225 29.78 -3.61 14.42
N GLU A 226 30.67 -3.23 15.35
CA GLU A 226 30.76 -3.88 16.66
C GLU A 226 29.58 -3.54 17.59
N LYS A 227 28.91 -2.39 17.40
CA LYS A 227 27.76 -1.97 18.23
C LYS A 227 26.45 -2.61 17.82
N LYS A 228 26.23 -2.82 16.51
CA LYS A 228 25.01 -3.45 15.98
C LYS A 228 24.85 -4.89 16.43
N ASP A 229 25.95 -5.61 16.72
CA ASP A 229 25.92 -6.97 17.25
C ASP A 229 25.47 -7.05 18.73
N GLU A 230 25.55 -5.97 19.50
CA GLU A 230 25.08 -5.96 20.90
C GLU A 230 23.62 -5.54 21.07
N GLU A 231 23.05 -4.87 20.06
CA GLU A 231 21.69 -4.34 20.05
C GLU A 231 20.70 -5.41 19.60
N GLY A 232 20.19 -6.18 20.58
CA GLY A 232 19.25 -7.29 20.35
C GLY A 232 19.60 -8.58 21.08
N LYS A 233 20.77 -8.65 21.75
CA LYS A 233 21.21 -9.86 22.47
C LYS A 233 20.26 -10.27 23.59
N VAL A 234 19.68 -9.31 24.32
CA VAL A 234 18.78 -9.59 25.45
C VAL A 234 17.50 -10.23 24.93
N GLU A 235 16.96 -9.68 23.84
CA GLU A 235 15.74 -10.15 23.20
C GLU A 235 15.95 -11.53 22.57
N ASP A 236 17.09 -11.75 21.91
CA ASP A 236 17.45 -13.03 21.30
C ASP A 236 17.62 -14.14 22.35
N GLU A 237 18.31 -13.84 23.47
CA GLU A 237 18.47 -14.78 24.59
C GLU A 237 17.14 -15.14 25.28
N VAL A 238 16.22 -14.17 25.41
CA VAL A 238 14.94 -14.38 26.11
C VAL A 238 13.90 -15.06 25.21
N LEU A 239 13.85 -14.69 23.93
CA LEU A 239 12.85 -15.21 23.00
C LEU A 239 13.24 -16.57 22.41
N GLY A 240 14.54 -16.82 22.23
CA GLY A 240 15.08 -18.08 21.74
C GLY A 240 14.28 -18.63 20.55
N ASP A 241 13.64 -19.79 20.72
CA ASP A 241 12.92 -20.46 19.66
C ASP A 241 11.64 -19.77 19.16
N LYS A 242 11.15 -18.72 19.84
CA LYS A 242 9.94 -17.97 19.44
C LYS A 242 10.16 -17.07 18.22
N VAL A 243 11.41 -16.67 17.96
CA VAL A 243 11.79 -15.85 16.81
C VAL A 243 12.83 -16.60 15.97
N GLU A 244 12.95 -16.22 14.70
CA GLU A 244 14.00 -16.75 13.82
C GLU A 244 15.34 -16.07 14.10
N LYS A 245 15.29 -14.74 14.30
CA LYS A 245 16.40 -13.88 14.68
C LYS A 245 15.87 -12.53 15.15
N VAL A 246 16.65 -11.84 15.95
CA VAL A 246 16.45 -10.42 16.29
C VAL A 246 17.41 -9.57 15.48
N VAL A 247 16.92 -8.51 14.85
CA VAL A 247 17.75 -7.56 14.07
C VAL A 247 17.38 -6.12 14.41
N VAL A 248 18.35 -5.21 14.31
CA VAL A 248 18.08 -3.78 14.41
C VAL A 248 17.33 -3.32 13.16
N SER A 249 16.18 -2.67 13.35
CA SER A 249 15.37 -2.13 12.26
C SER A 249 15.77 -0.70 11.93
N GLU A 250 15.96 -0.41 10.65
CA GLU A 250 16.09 0.97 10.16
C GLU A 250 14.73 1.59 9.77
N ARG A 251 13.62 0.83 9.82
CA ARG A 251 12.27 1.26 9.39
C ARG A 251 11.29 1.56 10.52
N VAL A 252 11.60 1.12 11.74
CA VAL A 252 10.74 1.32 12.90
C VAL A 252 11.17 2.60 13.63
N VAL A 253 10.33 3.63 13.61
CA VAL A 253 10.66 4.94 14.20
C VAL A 253 10.00 5.15 15.57
N GLU A 254 8.68 4.95 15.68
CA GLU A 254 7.95 5.25 16.92
C GLU A 254 7.74 4.03 17.82
N SER A 255 7.63 2.84 17.23
CA SER A 255 7.40 1.60 17.97
C SER A 255 8.73 1.02 18.51
N PRO A 256 8.71 0.27 19.62
CA PRO A 256 9.93 -0.36 20.14
C PRO A 256 10.39 -1.55 19.29
N CYS A 257 9.46 -2.28 18.65
CA CYS A 257 9.78 -3.38 17.75
C CYS A 257 8.59 -3.72 16.81
N VAL A 258 8.86 -4.53 15.78
CA VAL A 258 7.88 -5.10 14.85
C VAL A 258 8.24 -6.55 14.52
N LEU A 259 7.26 -7.35 14.13
CA LEU A 259 7.49 -8.71 13.63
C LEU A 259 7.26 -8.78 12.12
N VAL A 260 8.23 -9.39 11.44
CA VAL A 260 8.20 -9.61 10.00
C VAL A 260 8.43 -11.07 9.68
N THR A 261 7.79 -11.50 8.59
CA THR A 261 7.96 -12.83 8.02
C THR A 261 8.99 -12.76 6.90
N GLY A 262 9.73 -13.85 6.69
CA GLY A 262 10.62 -13.95 5.53
C GLY A 262 9.86 -13.89 4.20
N GLU A 263 10.61 -13.71 3.10
CA GLU A 263 10.08 -13.55 1.73
C GLU A 263 9.12 -14.67 1.28
N TYR A 264 9.31 -15.88 1.80
CA TYR A 264 8.49 -17.06 1.51
C TYR A 264 7.55 -17.46 2.67
N GLY A 265 7.52 -16.67 3.76
CA GLY A 265 6.69 -16.93 4.93
C GLY A 265 5.26 -16.41 4.75
N TRP A 266 4.30 -17.01 5.46
CA TRP A 266 2.92 -16.53 5.44
C TRP A 266 2.80 -15.18 6.14
N THR A 267 2.24 -14.19 5.44
CA THR A 267 1.86 -12.92 6.06
C THR A 267 0.77 -13.14 7.12
N ALA A 268 0.62 -12.22 8.07
CA ALA A 268 -0.40 -12.31 9.12
C ALA A 268 -1.82 -12.55 8.58
N ASN A 269 -2.16 -11.91 7.45
CA ASN A 269 -3.45 -12.12 6.79
C ASN A 269 -3.54 -13.51 6.13
N MET A 270 -2.47 -13.97 5.49
CA MET A 270 -2.40 -15.30 4.90
C MET A 270 -2.51 -16.40 5.97
N GLU A 271 -1.85 -16.23 7.12
CA GLU A 271 -1.95 -17.15 8.26
C GLU A 271 -3.40 -17.23 8.77
N ARG A 272 -4.11 -16.10 8.85
CA ARG A 272 -5.52 -16.05 9.27
C ARG A 272 -6.43 -16.78 8.28
N ILE A 273 -6.25 -16.54 6.98
CA ILE A 273 -7.04 -17.18 5.91
C ILE A 273 -6.76 -18.69 5.89
N MET A 274 -5.50 -19.09 5.98
CA MET A 274 -5.10 -20.51 5.98
C MET A 274 -5.61 -21.24 7.21
N LYS A 275 -5.52 -20.66 8.41
CA LYS A 275 -6.11 -21.25 9.63
C LYS A 275 -7.63 -21.39 9.53
N ALA A 276 -8.32 -20.46 8.87
CA ALA A 276 -9.76 -20.55 8.64
C ALA A 276 -10.16 -21.63 7.60
N GLN A 277 -9.26 -21.97 6.67
CA GLN A 277 -9.50 -22.96 5.61
C GLN A 277 -8.96 -24.37 5.95
N ALA A 278 -7.92 -24.47 6.78
CA ALA A 278 -7.21 -25.70 7.10
C ALA A 278 -7.93 -26.54 8.18
N LEU A 279 -9.10 -27.07 7.83
CA LEU A 279 -9.82 -28.09 8.60
C LEU A 279 -9.51 -29.53 8.12
N ARG A 280 -8.51 -29.74 7.26
CA ARG A 280 -8.31 -31.06 6.61
C ARG A 280 -6.92 -31.67 6.57
N ASP A 281 -5.83 -30.96 6.84
CA ASP A 281 -4.50 -31.60 6.86
C ASP A 281 -3.49 -30.87 7.75
N SER A 282 -3.20 -31.43 8.91
CA SER A 282 -2.34 -30.86 9.95
C SER A 282 -0.84 -30.93 9.60
N SER A 283 -0.47 -31.63 8.53
CA SER A 283 0.91 -31.98 8.17
C SER A 283 1.63 -30.92 7.31
N MET A 284 0.90 -30.08 6.57
CA MET A 284 1.47 -28.99 5.74
C MET A 284 1.62 -27.66 6.50
N ALA A 285 0.95 -27.50 7.64
CA ALA A 285 0.96 -26.25 8.42
C ALA A 285 2.29 -26.00 9.15
N GLY A 286 2.99 -27.05 9.60
CA GLY A 286 4.23 -26.92 10.37
C GLY A 286 5.43 -26.42 9.55
N TYR A 287 5.47 -26.69 8.25
CA TYR A 287 6.59 -26.26 7.37
C TYR A 287 6.42 -24.83 6.84
N MET A 288 5.20 -24.28 6.88
CA MET A 288 4.88 -22.93 6.38
C MET A 288 4.53 -21.93 7.48
N SER A 289 4.39 -22.38 8.74
CA SER A 289 4.46 -21.52 9.92
C SER A 289 5.91 -21.14 10.19
N SER A 290 6.50 -20.35 9.28
CA SER A 290 7.86 -19.86 9.43
C SER A 290 7.97 -19.03 10.71
N LYS A 291 9.04 -19.26 11.49
CA LYS A 291 9.42 -18.39 12.60
C LYS A 291 9.53 -16.95 12.10
N LYS A 292 9.21 -15.98 12.96
CA LYS A 292 9.16 -14.56 12.60
C LYS A 292 10.49 -13.91 12.98
N THR A 293 10.97 -13.00 12.14
CA THR A 293 12.10 -12.13 12.47
C THR A 293 11.57 -10.95 13.28
N MET A 294 12.17 -10.69 14.44
CA MET A 294 11.86 -9.51 15.26
C MET A 294 12.81 -8.39 14.90
N GLU A 295 12.27 -7.25 14.50
CA GLU A 295 13.08 -6.07 14.29
C GLU A 295 12.86 -5.06 15.39
N ILE A 296 13.94 -4.59 16.00
CA ILE A 296 13.90 -3.70 17.15
C ILE A 296 14.34 -2.28 16.77
N ASN A 297 13.85 -1.29 17.50
CA ASN A 297 14.28 0.09 17.39
C ASN A 297 15.10 0.47 18.65
N PRO A 298 16.45 0.49 18.57
CA PRO A 298 17.30 0.77 19.72
C PRO A 298 17.13 2.20 20.24
N GLU A 299 16.71 3.15 19.41
CA GLU A 299 16.48 4.54 19.82
C GLU A 299 15.20 4.73 20.66
N ASN A 300 14.38 3.69 20.77
CA ASN A 300 13.17 3.76 21.58
C ASN A 300 13.51 3.71 23.08
N ALA A 301 12.94 4.65 23.84
CA ALA A 301 13.15 4.75 25.29
C ALA A 301 12.88 3.46 26.07
N ILE A 302 11.96 2.60 25.60
CA ILE A 302 11.68 1.30 26.21
C ILE A 302 12.86 0.34 26.01
N MET A 303 13.44 0.30 24.81
CA MET A 303 14.56 -0.57 24.46
C MET A 303 15.83 -0.14 25.22
N ASP A 304 16.08 1.16 25.29
CA ASP A 304 17.18 1.73 26.08
C ASP A 304 17.12 1.35 27.57
N GLU A 305 15.92 1.45 28.17
CA GLU A 305 15.72 1.12 29.58
C GLU A 305 15.82 -0.38 29.83
N LEU A 306 15.31 -1.21 28.91
CA LEU A 306 15.45 -2.67 28.98
C LEU A 306 16.91 -3.10 28.94
N ARG A 307 17.71 -2.50 28.05
CA ARG A 307 19.15 -2.79 27.95
C ARG A 307 19.89 -2.43 29.23
N LYS A 308 19.65 -1.23 29.77
CA LYS A 308 20.26 -0.80 31.05
C LYS A 308 19.94 -1.73 32.21
N ARG A 309 18.70 -2.23 32.28
CA ARG A 309 18.28 -3.18 33.32
C ARG A 309 18.89 -4.57 33.12
N ALA A 310 18.97 -5.04 31.87
CA ALA A 310 19.61 -6.30 31.54
C ALA A 310 21.12 -6.29 31.82
N ASP A 311 21.80 -5.16 31.59
CA ASP A 311 23.21 -4.96 31.91
C ASP A 311 23.46 -4.93 33.42
N ALA A 312 22.50 -4.40 34.19
CA ALA A 312 22.58 -4.37 35.65
C ALA A 312 22.34 -5.75 36.29
N ASP A 313 21.38 -6.53 35.78
CA ASP A 313 21.12 -7.91 36.20
C ASP A 313 20.58 -8.77 35.04
N LYS A 314 21.43 -9.67 34.54
CA LYS A 314 21.10 -10.60 33.44
C LYS A 314 20.01 -11.61 33.79
N ASN A 315 19.68 -11.79 35.08
CA ASN A 315 18.66 -12.72 35.54
C ASN A 315 17.40 -12.05 36.10
N ASP A 316 17.23 -10.75 35.86
CA ASP A 316 16.02 -10.04 36.27
C ASP A 316 14.78 -10.63 35.57
N LYS A 317 13.89 -11.23 36.36
CA LYS A 317 12.63 -11.80 35.88
C LYS A 317 11.72 -10.73 35.28
N SER A 318 11.81 -9.48 35.75
CA SER A 318 11.02 -8.37 35.23
C SER A 318 11.42 -8.01 33.79
N VAL A 319 12.72 -8.05 33.47
CA VAL A 319 13.23 -7.82 32.11
C VAL A 319 12.74 -8.92 31.16
N LYS A 320 12.83 -10.19 31.59
CA LYS A 320 12.30 -11.32 30.80
C LYS A 320 10.81 -11.18 30.54
N ASP A 321 10.06 -10.78 31.57
CA ASP A 321 8.62 -10.59 31.43
C ASP A 321 8.26 -9.42 30.50
N LEU A 322 9.01 -8.33 30.55
CA LEU A 322 8.82 -7.16 29.68
C LEU A 322 9.19 -7.46 28.22
N VAL A 323 10.28 -8.20 27.96
CA VAL A 323 10.68 -8.61 26.60
C VAL A 323 9.61 -9.53 25.98
N LEU A 324 9.08 -10.47 26.75
CA LEU A 324 7.98 -11.33 26.29
C LEU A 324 6.71 -10.53 26.02
N LEU A 325 6.38 -9.54 26.87
CA LEU A 325 5.24 -8.66 26.65
C LEU A 325 5.43 -7.80 25.39
N LEU A 326 6.66 -7.34 25.14
CA LEU A 326 7.04 -6.58 23.95
C LEU A 326 6.79 -7.41 22.69
N PHE A 327 7.22 -8.67 22.70
CA PHE A 327 7.01 -9.63 21.62
C PHE A 327 5.52 -9.94 21.38
N GLU A 328 4.76 -10.21 22.44
CA GLU A 328 3.32 -10.49 22.35
C GLU A 328 2.53 -9.27 21.84
N THR A 329 2.93 -8.06 22.25
CA THR A 329 2.35 -6.82 21.73
C THR A 329 2.71 -6.63 20.25
N ALA A 330 3.94 -6.94 19.85
CA ALA A 330 4.38 -6.87 18.45
C ALA A 330 3.65 -7.88 17.55
N LEU A 331 3.28 -9.06 18.08
CA LEU A 331 2.45 -10.03 17.37
C LEU A 331 1.09 -9.42 17.02
N LEU A 332 0.45 -8.79 18.01
CA LEU A 332 -0.86 -8.16 17.84
C LEU A 332 -0.82 -6.99 16.85
N THR A 333 0.14 -6.07 17.00
CA THR A 333 0.25 -4.90 16.12
C THR A 333 0.60 -5.28 14.69
N SER A 334 1.38 -6.36 14.51
CA SER A 334 1.73 -6.90 13.19
C SER A 334 0.62 -7.79 12.60
N GLY A 335 -0.52 -7.92 13.30
CA GLY A 335 -1.74 -8.59 12.82
C GLY A 335 -1.79 -10.10 13.04
N PHE A 336 -0.82 -10.68 13.74
CA PHE A 336 -0.77 -12.10 14.09
C PHE A 336 -1.68 -12.42 15.28
N SER A 337 -2.05 -13.69 15.39
CA SER A 337 -2.81 -14.20 16.55
C SER A 337 -1.87 -14.64 17.67
N LEU A 338 -2.27 -14.39 18.91
CA LEU A 338 -1.61 -14.96 20.08
C LEU A 338 -1.92 -16.45 20.18
N GLU A 339 -0.91 -17.25 20.53
CA GLU A 339 -1.08 -18.68 20.79
C GLU A 339 -1.82 -18.93 22.11
N ASP A 340 -1.50 -18.16 23.14
CA ASP A 340 -2.14 -18.22 24.45
C ASP A 340 -2.51 -16.82 24.96
N PRO A 341 -3.74 -16.35 24.69
CA PRO A 341 -4.25 -15.08 25.20
C PRO A 341 -4.33 -15.01 26.73
N THR A 342 -4.45 -16.14 27.42
CA THR A 342 -4.58 -16.20 28.89
C THR A 342 -3.24 -15.85 29.54
N THR A 343 -2.15 -16.44 29.04
CA THR A 343 -0.79 -16.14 29.53
C THR A 343 -0.42 -14.67 29.30
N PHE A 344 -0.75 -14.11 28.14
CA PHE A 344 -0.57 -12.68 27.86
C PHE A 344 -1.37 -11.79 28.81
N GLY A 345 -2.66 -12.11 29.05
CA GLY A 345 -3.51 -11.38 30.00
C GLY A 345 -2.96 -11.40 31.43
N ASN A 346 -2.50 -12.57 31.90
CA ASN A 346 -1.87 -12.71 33.22
C ASN A 346 -0.59 -11.88 33.34
N ARG A 347 0.21 -11.81 32.26
CA ARG A 347 1.42 -10.97 32.20
C ARG A 347 1.09 -9.48 32.28
N ILE A 348 0.06 -9.01 31.57
CA ILE A 348 -0.44 -7.63 31.68
C ILE A 348 -0.90 -7.33 33.11
N HIS A 349 -1.68 -8.22 33.73
CA HIS A 349 -2.15 -8.03 35.10
C HIS A 349 -1.00 -7.93 36.10
N ARG A 350 0.05 -8.76 35.95
CA ARG A 350 1.27 -8.67 36.77
C ARG A 350 1.97 -7.33 36.60
N MET A 351 2.11 -6.83 35.37
CA MET A 351 2.74 -5.53 35.10
C MET A 351 1.91 -4.35 35.64
N LEU A 352 0.59 -4.43 35.58
CA LEU A 352 -0.30 -3.43 36.19
C LEU A 352 -0.18 -3.43 37.72
N LYS A 353 -0.09 -4.61 38.36
CA LYS A 353 0.14 -4.72 39.81
C LYS A 353 1.48 -4.08 40.21
N LEU A 354 2.55 -4.35 39.46
CA LEU A 354 3.86 -3.75 39.67
C LEU A 354 3.86 -2.24 39.46
N GLY A 355 3.21 -1.74 38.40
CA GLY A 355 3.12 -0.31 38.10
C GLY A 355 2.27 0.49 39.09
N LEU A 356 1.32 -0.16 39.75
CA LEU A 356 0.50 0.42 40.82
C LEU A 356 1.10 0.20 42.23
N SER A 357 2.29 -0.41 42.33
CA SER A 357 2.94 -0.76 43.60
C SER A 357 2.05 -1.57 44.54
N ILE A 358 1.26 -2.49 43.98
CA ILE A 358 0.42 -3.40 44.76
C ILE A 358 1.30 -4.58 45.18
N ASP A 359 1.69 -4.61 46.46
CA ASP A 359 2.48 -5.71 47.02
C ASP A 359 1.75 -7.05 46.85
N GLU A 360 2.50 -8.08 46.41
CA GLU A 360 2.03 -9.47 46.27
C GLU A 360 1.63 -10.11 47.63
N GLU A 361 1.79 -9.40 48.76
CA GLU A 361 1.34 -9.86 50.09
C GLU A 361 -0.15 -9.58 50.39
N SER A 362 -0.92 -8.98 49.48
CA SER A 362 -2.38 -8.99 49.60
C SER A 362 -2.93 -10.29 49.00
N GLY A 363 -3.02 -11.30 49.88
CA GLY A 363 -3.20 -12.70 49.56
C GLY A 363 -4.27 -13.03 48.52
N ASP A 364 -3.83 -13.82 47.54
CA ASP A 364 -4.51 -15.04 47.10
C ASP A 364 -3.40 -16.01 46.69
N ALA A 365 -3.04 -16.88 47.63
CA ALA A 365 -2.28 -18.07 47.35
C ALA A 365 -3.26 -19.14 46.89
N GLU A 366 -3.14 -19.59 45.64
CA GLU A 366 -3.71 -20.82 45.01
C GLU A 366 -3.66 -20.59 43.48
N GLU A 367 -3.06 -21.37 42.59
CA GLU A 367 -2.42 -22.69 42.59
C GLU A 367 -1.38 -22.68 41.45
N ASP A 368 -0.18 -23.16 41.72
CA ASP A 368 0.77 -23.61 40.70
C ASP A 368 0.95 -25.12 40.91
N ALA A 369 0.68 -25.89 39.85
CA ALA A 369 0.95 -27.32 39.66
C ALA A 369 0.14 -28.37 40.48
N ASP A 370 -0.91 -28.94 39.86
CA ASP A 370 -0.98 -30.40 39.62
C ASP A 370 -2.06 -30.73 38.56
N MET A 371 -1.65 -31.14 37.35
CA MET A 371 -2.57 -31.72 36.36
C MET A 371 -2.73 -33.22 36.66
N PRO A 372 -3.95 -33.77 36.79
CA PRO A 372 -4.18 -35.16 36.52
C PRO A 372 -4.34 -35.38 35.00
N ALA A 373 -3.73 -36.45 34.49
CA ALA A 373 -3.89 -36.92 33.12
C ALA A 373 -5.35 -37.30 32.85
N LEU A 374 -5.91 -36.85 31.72
CA LEU A 374 -7.20 -37.31 31.23
C LEU A 374 -6.99 -38.43 30.20
N GLU A 375 -7.18 -39.66 30.67
CA GLU A 375 -7.52 -40.81 29.83
C GLU A 375 -8.89 -40.62 29.19
N GLU A 376 -9.05 -41.24 28.01
CA GLU A 376 -10.27 -41.32 27.21
C GLU A 376 -11.48 -41.86 28.00
N ALA A 377 -12.66 -41.28 27.76
CA ALA A 377 -13.93 -42.00 27.89
C ALA A 377 -15.02 -41.35 27.03
N ASP A 378 -15.56 -42.18 26.12
CA ASP A 378 -16.82 -41.96 25.40
C ASP A 378 -17.97 -41.56 26.32
N ALA A 379 -18.80 -40.62 25.87
CA ALA A 379 -20.23 -40.58 26.21
C ALA A 379 -21.02 -39.75 25.19
N ASP A 380 -21.90 -40.44 24.47
CA ASP A 380 -23.00 -39.92 23.66
C ASP A 380 -23.85 -38.87 24.39
N ALA A 381 -24.26 -37.81 23.69
CA ALA A 381 -25.60 -37.23 23.83
C ALA A 381 -25.93 -36.30 22.65
N GLU A 382 -27.02 -36.63 21.97
CA GLU A 382 -27.60 -36.00 20.79
C GLU A 382 -28.11 -34.56 21.01
N GLY A 383 -27.86 -33.69 20.02
CA GLY A 383 -28.85 -32.86 19.34
C GLY A 383 -29.47 -31.64 20.04
N SER A 384 -29.22 -30.43 19.49
CA SER A 384 -30.29 -29.61 18.88
C SER A 384 -29.75 -28.33 18.19
N LYS A 385 -30.33 -28.06 17.01
CA LYS A 385 -30.11 -26.99 16.01
C LYS A 385 -29.94 -25.55 16.53
N MET A 386 -29.14 -24.77 15.78
CA MET A 386 -29.27 -23.32 15.68
C MET A 386 -30.18 -22.92 14.51
N GLU A 387 -31.03 -21.94 14.79
CA GLU A 387 -32.00 -21.27 13.91
C GLU A 387 -31.34 -20.02 13.31
N GLU A 388 -31.51 -19.81 11.99
CA GLU A 388 -31.13 -18.55 11.33
C GLU A 388 -32.12 -17.45 11.70
N VAL A 389 -31.61 -16.23 11.86
CA VAL A 389 -32.40 -15.00 11.92
C VAL A 389 -31.87 -14.03 10.89
N ASP A 390 -32.83 -13.48 10.12
CA ASP A 390 -32.73 -12.57 8.97
C ASP A 390 -31.66 -11.46 9.05
#